data_AF-A0A314UYQ5-F1
#
_entry.id   AF-A0A314UYQ5-F1
#
_cell.length_a   1.000
_cell.length_b   1.000
_cell.length_c   1.000
_cell.angle_alpha   90.00
_cell.angle_beta   90.00
_cell.angle_gamma   90.00
#
_symmetry.space_group_name_H-M   'P 1'
#
loop_
_entity.id
_entity.type
_entity.pdbx_description
1 polymer ?
#
loop_
_entity_poly.entity_id
_entity_poly.type
_entity_poly.pdbx_seq_one_letter_code
_entity_poly.pdbx_strand_id
1 'polypeptide(L)'
;MASPELTDYERKRLENIRRNDQMMASLKLHSIAAQVSASTKRPRAETKSYKVCPKKQPKTQTPIVIRRSLRTRGLPPDAKGLSDDAIESMVRSSKSPSPSKSSPRDLGPLSMRDAYSGASDRALIEALLGIANKPQLSTSVKGEIGRFEVSKVENSSGACEGIDGLTYGLIKKEGNEIEDGLKLEPSTEGIDGITCGLIKKEESDVDSGLKLESLTLNSENIARVVPGRITNVSFFPCTSSRMVVVGNKFGNVGFWHIDSKEEEESGVYLYHPHTGPISGILIQQHCMSKIFTSCYDGFIRLMDAEKEVFDLVHSSEETIYSICQQSKDPKCLYFAEGHGGLSVWDERTGNFSNQWSLHEDRINSISFNSENSNVMATSSKDGTACILDLRSINANKLKTLRTVGHKRAVHSAYFSLSGRSLVTTSIDNTVGISSGVNFEDISMIYHDNRTGRWISSFRAIWGWDDEYVFIGNMKRGVDVISPVERRTVFTLQSPHMSAIPCRFDVHPFNVGMLAGATSGGQVYIWTLGC
;
A
#
# COMPACT_ATOMS: atom_id res chain seq x y z
N MET A 1 26.68 -68.55 23.63
CA MET A 1 26.38 -67.21 24.17
C MET A 1 24.89 -66.95 23.92
N ALA A 2 24.11 -66.79 24.98
CA ALA A 2 22.65 -66.66 24.90
C ALA A 2 22.26 -65.35 24.21
N SER A 3 21.31 -65.43 23.27
CA SER A 3 20.71 -64.28 22.58
C SER A 3 19.93 -63.41 23.59
N PRO A 4 20.03 -62.07 23.52
CA PRO A 4 19.30 -61.21 24.44
C PRO A 4 17.80 -61.37 24.21
N GLU A 5 17.08 -61.77 25.27
CA GLU A 5 15.63 -61.86 25.22
C GLU A 5 15.03 -60.47 24.99
N LEU A 6 14.24 -60.33 23.92
CA LEU A 6 13.56 -59.06 23.60
C LEU A 6 12.67 -58.64 24.76
N THR A 7 12.85 -57.38 25.16
CA THR A 7 12.06 -56.70 26.19
C THR A 7 10.57 -56.70 25.83
N ASP A 8 9.69 -56.76 26.83
CA ASP A 8 8.23 -56.81 26.62
C ASP A 8 7.68 -55.65 25.77
N TYR A 9 8.32 -54.47 25.89
CA TYR A 9 8.00 -53.31 25.07
C TYR A 9 8.29 -53.53 23.58
N GLU A 10 9.41 -54.18 23.25
CA GLU A 10 9.80 -54.43 21.86
C GLU A 10 8.91 -55.48 21.21
N ARG A 11 8.47 -56.49 21.99
CA ARG A 11 7.47 -57.47 21.53
C ARG A 11 6.14 -56.78 21.21
N LYS A 12 5.65 -55.93 22.11
CA LYS A 12 4.40 -55.19 21.91
C LYS A 12 4.49 -54.22 20.73
N ARG A 13 5.66 -53.60 20.53
CA ARG A 13 5.91 -52.74 19.37
C ARG A 13 5.89 -53.51 18.05
N LEU A 14 6.53 -54.67 18.00
CA LEU A 14 6.54 -55.53 16.81
C LEU A 14 5.14 -56.07 16.49
N GLU A 15 4.36 -56.44 17.50
CA GLU A 15 2.99 -56.91 17.30
C GLU A 15 2.08 -55.78 16.75
N ASN A 16 2.24 -54.56 17.24
CA ASN A 16 1.52 -53.39 16.70
C ASN A 16 1.90 -53.10 15.23
N ILE A 17 3.19 -53.19 14.89
CA ILE A 17 3.65 -53.04 13.50
C ILE A 17 2.99 -54.11 12.63
N ARG A 18 3.03 -55.38 13.07
CA ARG A 18 2.42 -56.50 12.36
C ARG A 18 0.92 -56.32 12.13
N ARG A 19 0.19 -55.86 13.16
CA ARG A 19 -1.26 -55.60 13.06
C ARG A 19 -1.57 -54.48 12.08
N ASN A 20 -0.79 -53.41 12.10
CA ASN A 20 -0.94 -52.29 11.16
C ASN A 20 -0.63 -52.71 9.72
N ASP A 21 0.40 -53.52 9.50
CA ASP A 21 0.75 -54.04 8.18
C ASP A 21 -0.34 -54.95 7.62
N GLN A 22 -0.94 -55.80 8.45
CA GLN A 22 -2.09 -56.62 8.07
C GLN A 22 -3.31 -55.75 7.70
N MET A 23 -3.58 -54.71 8.48
CA MET A 23 -4.66 -53.76 8.19
C MET A 23 -4.42 -53.05 6.84
N MET A 24 -3.20 -52.56 6.60
CA MET A 24 -2.85 -51.88 5.34
C MET A 24 -2.90 -52.81 4.13
N ALA A 25 -2.51 -54.08 4.30
CA ALA A 25 -2.65 -55.10 3.26
C ALA A 25 -4.12 -55.41 2.95
N SER A 26 -4.99 -55.44 3.96
CA SER A 26 -6.43 -55.71 3.77
C SER A 26 -7.14 -54.62 2.96
N LEU A 27 -6.68 -53.36 3.07
CA LEU A 27 -7.30 -52.21 2.40
C LEU A 27 -6.99 -52.12 0.90
N LYS A 28 -6.07 -52.96 0.36
CA LYS A 28 -5.74 -53.07 -1.09
C LYS A 28 -5.61 -51.70 -1.81
N LEU A 29 -5.11 -50.68 -1.11
CA LEU A 29 -5.10 -49.29 -1.57
C LEU A 29 -4.30 -49.11 -2.86
N HIS A 30 -3.21 -49.88 -3.03
CA HIS A 30 -2.39 -49.82 -4.24
C HIS A 30 -3.11 -50.33 -5.49
N SER A 31 -3.99 -51.34 -5.38
CA SER A 31 -4.78 -51.80 -6.53
C SER A 31 -5.91 -50.82 -6.88
N ILE A 32 -6.51 -50.16 -5.87
CA ILE A 32 -7.52 -49.13 -6.09
C ILE A 32 -6.91 -47.91 -6.79
N ALA A 33 -5.73 -47.47 -6.34
CA ALA A 33 -5.00 -46.38 -6.99
C ALA A 33 -4.60 -46.72 -8.44
N ALA A 34 -4.22 -47.98 -8.72
CA ALA A 34 -3.93 -48.46 -10.08
C ALA A 34 -5.19 -48.47 -10.97
N GLN A 35 -6.35 -48.85 -10.43
CA GLN A 35 -7.62 -48.82 -11.17
C GLN A 35 -8.07 -47.39 -11.48
N VAL A 36 -7.97 -46.47 -10.51
CA VAL A 36 -8.31 -45.06 -10.71
C VAL A 36 -7.41 -44.44 -11.77
N SER A 37 -6.10 -44.69 -11.71
CA SER A 37 -5.15 -44.15 -12.68
C SER A 37 -5.29 -44.75 -14.08
N ALA A 38 -5.73 -46.01 -14.21
CA ALA A 38 -6.08 -46.62 -15.48
C ALA A 38 -7.35 -46.00 -16.09
N SER A 39 -8.35 -45.67 -15.27
CA SER A 39 -9.62 -45.05 -15.73
C SER A 39 -9.47 -43.62 -16.25
N THR A 40 -8.42 -42.89 -15.83
CA THR A 40 -8.14 -41.52 -16.25
C THR A 40 -7.37 -41.37 -17.57
N LYS A 41 -6.91 -42.45 -18.19
CA LYS A 41 -6.19 -42.38 -19.49
C LYS A 41 -7.18 -42.55 -20.66
N ARG A 42 -7.65 -41.44 -21.24
CA ARG A 42 -8.30 -41.43 -22.57
C ARG A 42 -7.24 -41.53 -23.68
N PRO A 43 -7.49 -42.27 -24.78
CA PRO A 43 -6.57 -42.34 -25.91
C PRO A 43 -6.56 -41.03 -26.68
N ARG A 44 -5.37 -40.44 -26.87
CA ARG A 44 -5.15 -39.25 -27.70
C ARG A 44 -4.71 -39.70 -29.09
N ALA A 45 -5.45 -39.30 -30.12
CA ALA A 45 -5.11 -39.55 -31.52
C ALA A 45 -3.79 -38.85 -31.89
N GLU A 46 -2.90 -39.58 -32.58
CA GLU A 46 -1.57 -39.11 -32.96
C GLU A 46 -1.64 -38.19 -34.18
N THR A 47 -1.29 -36.91 -34.00
CA THR A 47 -0.81 -36.05 -35.09
C THR A 47 0.69 -35.84 -34.95
N LYS A 48 1.44 -36.31 -35.95
CA LYS A 48 2.91 -36.21 -36.01
C LYS A 48 3.32 -34.74 -36.15
N SER A 49 3.98 -34.18 -35.14
CA SER A 49 4.82 -33.00 -35.30
C SER A 49 6.21 -33.28 -34.72
N TYR A 50 7.25 -33.01 -35.51
CA TYR A 50 8.63 -33.14 -35.11
C TYR A 50 8.98 -31.97 -34.17
N LYS A 51 9.08 -32.24 -32.86
CA LYS A 51 9.80 -31.39 -31.91
C LYS A 51 10.83 -32.24 -31.18
N VAL A 52 12.10 -31.94 -31.44
CA VAL A 52 13.24 -32.49 -30.70
C VAL A 52 13.13 -32.02 -29.25
N CYS A 53 12.85 -32.95 -28.33
CA CYS A 53 12.92 -32.68 -26.90
C CYS A 53 14.37 -32.86 -26.41
N PRO A 54 14.92 -31.93 -25.61
CA PRO A 54 16.23 -32.15 -24.98
C PRO A 54 16.14 -33.31 -23.98
N LYS A 55 17.13 -34.22 -24.04
CA LYS A 55 17.26 -35.35 -23.10
C LYS A 55 17.37 -34.82 -21.67
N LYS A 56 16.39 -35.14 -20.81
CA LYS A 56 16.49 -34.93 -19.35
C LYS A 56 17.62 -35.80 -18.82
N GLN A 57 18.62 -35.18 -18.19
CA GLN A 57 19.57 -35.93 -17.37
C GLN A 57 18.88 -36.49 -16.12
N PRO A 58 19.22 -37.71 -15.66
CA PRO A 58 18.66 -38.28 -14.46
C PRO A 58 19.06 -37.45 -13.25
N LYS A 59 18.10 -37.15 -12.37
CA LYS A 59 18.35 -36.46 -11.10
C LYS A 59 19.25 -37.34 -10.22
N THR A 60 20.45 -36.87 -9.92
CA THR A 60 21.30 -37.46 -8.87
C THR A 60 20.54 -37.33 -7.54
N GLN A 61 20.29 -38.45 -6.86
CA GLN A 61 19.72 -38.42 -5.52
C GLN A 61 20.70 -37.67 -4.61
N THR A 62 20.31 -36.49 -4.13
CA THR A 62 21.04 -35.85 -3.05
C THR A 62 20.83 -36.69 -1.79
N PRO A 63 21.89 -37.15 -1.12
CA PRO A 63 21.74 -37.93 0.10
C PRO A 63 21.03 -37.05 1.15
N ILE A 64 20.01 -37.62 1.79
CA ILE A 64 19.30 -36.98 2.90
C ILE A 64 20.31 -36.68 4.00
N VAL A 65 20.62 -35.39 4.20
CA VAL A 65 21.52 -34.95 5.26
C VAL A 65 20.79 -35.02 6.60
N ILE A 66 21.04 -36.09 7.36
CA ILE A 66 20.58 -36.20 8.74
C ILE A 66 21.54 -35.39 9.62
N ARG A 67 21.05 -34.29 10.21
CA ARG A 67 21.84 -33.44 11.11
C ARG A 67 22.05 -34.17 12.44
N ARG A 68 23.29 -34.59 12.73
CA ARG A 68 23.69 -35.14 14.05
C ARG A 68 24.49 -34.08 14.81
N SER A 69 24.27 -33.99 16.12
CA SER A 69 24.99 -33.06 17.00
C SER A 69 26.50 -33.34 17.03
N LEU A 70 27.34 -32.31 17.20
CA LEU A 70 28.81 -32.46 17.28
C LEU A 70 29.24 -33.40 18.43
N ARG A 71 28.47 -33.42 19.51
CA ARG A 71 28.69 -34.30 20.68
C ARG A 71 28.60 -35.80 20.32
N THR A 72 27.66 -36.19 19.46
CA THR A 72 27.52 -37.60 19.03
C THR A 72 28.57 -38.02 17.99
N ARG A 73 29.37 -37.07 17.50
CA ARG A 73 30.53 -37.31 16.63
C ARG A 73 31.88 -37.30 17.38
N GLY A 74 31.88 -37.10 18.70
CA GLY A 74 33.11 -37.10 19.51
C GLY A 74 34.03 -35.90 19.30
N LEU A 75 33.53 -34.79 18.74
CA LEU A 75 34.30 -33.58 18.51
C LEU A 75 34.10 -32.57 19.67
N PRO A 76 35.15 -31.84 20.08
CA PRO A 76 35.07 -30.84 21.14
C PRO A 76 34.18 -29.64 20.73
N PRO A 77 33.55 -28.94 21.69
CA PRO A 77 32.55 -27.91 21.43
C PRO A 77 33.08 -26.65 20.70
N ASP A 78 34.41 -26.45 20.64
CA ASP A 78 35.04 -25.24 20.12
C ASP A 78 35.62 -25.37 18.70
N ALA A 79 35.27 -26.41 17.96
CA ALA A 79 35.68 -26.54 16.56
C ALA A 79 34.98 -25.48 15.70
N LYS A 80 35.75 -24.53 15.14
CA LYS A 80 35.26 -23.48 14.21
C LYS A 80 34.40 -24.10 13.10
N GLY A 81 33.19 -23.57 12.93
CA GLY A 81 32.29 -23.93 11.85
C GLY A 81 32.83 -23.51 10.47
N LEU A 82 32.25 -24.12 9.42
CA LEU A 82 32.57 -23.86 8.01
C LEU A 82 32.49 -22.36 7.67
N SER A 83 33.41 -21.86 6.85
CA SER A 83 33.48 -20.47 6.41
C SER A 83 32.28 -20.07 5.54
N ASP A 84 31.76 -18.86 5.77
CA ASP A 84 30.54 -18.32 5.15
C ASP A 84 30.58 -18.22 3.61
N ASP A 85 31.76 -18.25 2.99
CA ASP A 85 31.95 -18.15 1.53
C ASP A 85 31.33 -19.31 0.73
N ALA A 86 31.05 -20.46 1.37
CA ALA A 86 30.44 -21.60 0.68
C ALA A 86 28.91 -21.49 0.54
N ILE A 87 28.25 -20.62 1.32
CA ILE A 87 26.79 -20.47 1.32
C ILE A 87 26.32 -19.54 0.19
N GLU A 88 27.17 -18.61 -0.26
CA GLU A 88 26.82 -17.61 -1.28
C GLU A 88 26.75 -18.17 -2.70
N SER A 89 27.42 -19.28 -3.00
CA SER A 89 27.42 -19.90 -4.33
C SER A 89 26.22 -20.79 -4.63
N MET A 90 25.49 -21.28 -3.61
CA MET A 90 24.31 -22.15 -3.80
C MET A 90 22.97 -21.40 -3.87
N VAL A 91 22.93 -20.11 -3.54
CA VAL A 91 21.69 -19.31 -3.55
C VAL A 91 21.34 -18.75 -4.94
N ARG A 92 22.25 -18.84 -5.92
CA ARG A 92 22.04 -18.29 -7.28
C ARG A 92 21.29 -19.19 -8.27
N SER A 93 20.75 -20.36 -7.88
CA SER A 93 20.05 -21.22 -8.86
C SER A 93 18.88 -22.06 -8.35
N SER A 94 18.05 -21.58 -7.41
CA SER A 94 16.81 -22.27 -7.05
C SER A 94 15.57 -21.48 -7.47
N LYS A 95 15.09 -21.71 -8.71
CA LYS A 95 13.66 -21.61 -9.01
C LYS A 95 12.96 -22.78 -8.31
N SER A 96 12.60 -22.61 -7.05
CA SER A 96 11.71 -23.55 -6.36
C SER A 96 10.26 -23.18 -6.71
N PRO A 97 9.43 -24.11 -7.22
CA PRO A 97 7.99 -23.86 -7.31
C PRO A 97 7.46 -23.70 -5.88
N SER A 98 6.75 -22.60 -5.62
CA SER A 98 6.05 -22.38 -4.36
C SER A 98 5.03 -23.51 -4.12
N PRO A 99 4.92 -24.05 -2.91
CA PRO A 99 3.86 -25.02 -2.61
C PRO A 99 2.52 -24.28 -2.60
N SER A 100 1.61 -24.68 -3.48
CA SER A 100 0.23 -24.22 -3.51
C SER A 100 -0.47 -24.58 -2.21
N LYS A 101 -0.56 -23.63 -1.29
CA LYS A 101 -1.46 -23.72 -0.14
C LYS A 101 -2.83 -23.24 -0.59
N SER A 102 -3.71 -24.15 -0.98
CA SER A 102 -5.12 -23.85 -1.15
C SER A 102 -5.88 -24.34 0.09
N SER A 103 -5.98 -23.48 1.10
CA SER A 103 -7.25 -23.43 1.84
C SER A 103 -8.36 -23.06 0.85
N PRO A 104 -9.63 -23.39 1.15
CA PRO A 104 -10.74 -22.87 0.36
C PRO A 104 -10.60 -21.35 0.30
N ARG A 105 -10.46 -20.82 -0.92
CA ARG A 105 -10.42 -19.38 -1.14
C ARG A 105 -11.88 -18.92 -1.11
N ASP A 106 -12.28 -18.14 -0.11
CA ASP A 106 -13.61 -17.54 -0.10
C ASP A 106 -13.68 -16.48 -1.20
N LEU A 107 -14.26 -16.89 -2.33
CA LEU A 107 -14.42 -16.07 -3.53
C LEU A 107 -15.74 -15.27 -3.52
N GLY A 108 -16.57 -15.46 -2.50
CA GLY A 108 -17.83 -14.73 -2.34
C GLY A 108 -17.64 -13.35 -1.69
N PRO A 109 -18.66 -12.47 -1.79
CA PRO A 109 -18.71 -11.27 -0.97
C PRO A 109 -18.76 -11.66 0.51
N LEU A 110 -17.96 -10.99 1.33
CA LEU A 110 -17.86 -11.24 2.76
C LEU A 110 -18.63 -10.15 3.50
N SER A 111 -19.59 -10.50 4.35
CA SER A 111 -20.28 -9.48 5.16
C SER A 111 -19.32 -8.81 6.13
N MET A 112 -19.47 -7.50 6.35
CA MET A 112 -18.65 -6.79 7.35
C MET A 112 -18.83 -7.37 8.75
N ARG A 113 -20.05 -7.82 9.11
CA ARG A 113 -20.31 -8.44 10.41
C ARG A 113 -19.56 -9.76 10.60
N ASP A 114 -19.48 -10.58 9.55
CA ASP A 114 -18.76 -11.86 9.58
C ASP A 114 -17.24 -11.64 9.64
N ALA A 115 -16.76 -10.56 9.02
CA ALA A 115 -15.35 -10.17 9.07
C ALA A 115 -14.97 -9.47 10.38
N TYR A 116 -15.94 -8.90 11.12
CA TYR A 116 -15.71 -8.10 12.30
C TYR A 116 -15.43 -8.98 13.53
N SER A 117 -14.46 -8.55 14.36
CA SER A 117 -14.05 -9.31 15.54
C SER A 117 -14.62 -8.79 16.87
N GLY A 118 -15.31 -7.64 16.85
CA GLY A 118 -15.92 -7.02 18.03
C GLY A 118 -17.41 -7.30 18.18
N ALA A 119 -18.06 -6.61 19.13
CA ALA A 119 -19.48 -6.80 19.43
C ALA A 119 -20.41 -5.98 18.52
N SER A 120 -20.05 -4.73 18.20
CA SER A 120 -20.83 -3.85 17.32
C SER A 120 -19.89 -2.99 16.49
N ASP A 121 -20.15 -2.88 15.18
CA ASP A 121 -19.43 -2.01 14.27
C ASP A 121 -20.27 -0.84 13.74
N ARG A 122 -21.48 -0.65 14.30
CA ARG A 122 -22.42 0.40 13.87
C ARG A 122 -21.86 1.81 13.98
N ALA A 123 -21.16 2.12 15.08
CA ALA A 123 -20.59 3.44 15.29
C ALA A 123 -19.55 3.79 14.22
N LEU A 124 -18.77 2.82 13.74
CA LEU A 124 -17.87 3.04 12.60
C LEU A 124 -18.64 3.28 11.31
N ILE A 125 -19.64 2.45 11.02
CA ILE A 125 -20.44 2.57 9.79
C ILE A 125 -21.13 3.94 9.75
N GLU A 126 -21.74 4.36 10.86
CA GLU A 126 -22.35 5.69 10.99
C GLU A 126 -21.33 6.82 10.83
N ALA A 127 -20.12 6.67 11.38
CA ALA A 127 -19.04 7.64 11.17
C ALA A 127 -18.62 7.72 9.69
N LEU A 128 -18.45 6.59 9.01
CA LEU A 128 -18.07 6.53 7.59
C LEU A 128 -19.18 7.13 6.69
N LEU A 129 -20.44 6.79 6.95
CA LEU A 129 -21.59 7.36 6.23
C LEU A 129 -21.77 8.86 6.54
N GLY A 130 -21.52 9.27 7.78
CA GLY A 130 -21.53 10.68 8.18
C GLY A 130 -20.43 11.50 7.51
N ILE A 131 -19.26 10.91 7.26
CA ILE A 131 -18.18 11.52 6.47
C ILE A 131 -18.57 11.58 4.98
N ALA A 132 -19.18 10.53 4.44
CA ALA A 132 -19.60 10.47 3.04
C ALA A 132 -20.71 11.49 2.70
N ASN A 133 -21.65 11.73 3.61
CA ASN A 133 -22.82 12.59 3.39
C ASN A 133 -22.56 14.09 3.59
N LYS A 134 -21.41 14.49 4.15
CA LYS A 134 -21.08 15.91 4.29
C LYS A 134 -20.61 16.48 2.95
N PRO A 135 -21.21 17.58 2.46
CA PRO A 135 -20.74 18.21 1.23
C PRO A 135 -19.29 18.65 1.44
N GLN A 136 -18.41 18.12 0.59
CA GLN A 136 -17.00 18.49 0.59
C GLN A 136 -16.93 19.98 0.26
N LEU A 137 -16.38 20.77 1.18
CA LEU A 137 -16.19 22.20 0.97
C LEU A 137 -15.19 22.37 -0.19
N SER A 138 -15.68 22.64 -1.39
CA SER A 138 -14.87 23.27 -2.42
C SER A 138 -14.48 24.64 -1.85
N THR A 139 -13.22 24.84 -1.50
CA THR A 139 -12.69 26.13 -1.03
C THR A 139 -12.79 27.16 -2.16
N SER A 140 -13.97 27.75 -2.31
CA SER A 140 -14.14 29.07 -2.87
C SER A 140 -13.98 30.05 -1.72
N VAL A 141 -12.85 30.72 -1.67
CA VAL A 141 -12.59 31.78 -0.70
C VAL A 141 -13.53 32.94 -1.02
N LYS A 142 -14.68 32.99 -0.33
CA LYS A 142 -15.35 34.24 -0.02
C LYS A 142 -15.13 34.49 1.46
N GLY A 143 -14.21 35.39 1.76
CA GLY A 143 -14.08 35.94 3.11
C GLY A 143 -15.34 36.73 3.43
N GLU A 144 -16.03 36.35 4.50
CA GLU A 144 -17.00 37.22 5.15
C GLU A 144 -16.37 37.79 6.41
N ILE A 145 -16.07 39.09 6.32
CA ILE A 145 -15.80 39.96 7.45
C ILE A 145 -17.17 40.37 8.02
N GLY A 146 -17.36 40.15 9.33
CA GLY A 146 -18.14 41.05 10.18
C GLY A 146 -19.64 40.78 10.35
N ARG A 147 -19.98 40.35 11.57
CA ARG A 147 -21.29 40.40 12.26
C ARG A 147 -22.24 41.51 11.80
N PHE A 148 -23.52 41.17 11.65
CA PHE A 148 -24.64 41.84 12.33
C PHE A 148 -25.84 40.87 12.45
N GLU A 149 -26.36 40.69 13.66
CA GLU A 149 -27.71 40.16 13.89
C GLU A 149 -28.74 41.19 13.40
N VAL A 150 -29.89 40.72 12.88
CA VAL A 150 -31.25 41.15 13.30
C VAL A 150 -32.34 40.41 12.50
N SER A 151 -33.20 39.75 13.29
CA SER A 151 -34.62 39.37 13.14
C SER A 151 -35.20 38.74 11.86
N LYS A 152 -35.71 37.52 12.10
CA LYS A 152 -36.93 36.90 11.54
C LYS A 152 -37.96 37.87 10.93
N VAL A 153 -38.35 37.61 9.68
CA VAL A 153 -39.69 37.88 9.16
C VAL A 153 -40.16 36.63 8.41
N GLU A 154 -41.23 36.02 8.92
CA GLU A 154 -41.97 34.96 8.25
C GLU A 154 -42.87 35.59 7.17
N ASN A 155 -42.97 34.97 6.00
CA ASN A 155 -44.20 35.00 5.19
C ASN A 155 -44.21 33.87 4.13
N SER A 156 -45.03 32.87 4.45
CA SER A 156 -46.01 32.14 3.62
C SER A 156 -45.90 32.07 2.08
N SER A 157 -46.08 30.82 1.62
CA SER A 157 -46.97 30.36 0.53
C SER A 157 -46.57 30.55 -0.93
N GLY A 158 -46.71 29.46 -1.70
CA GLY A 158 -46.96 29.51 -3.15
C GLY A 158 -46.25 28.41 -3.94
N ALA A 159 -46.95 27.31 -4.19
CA ALA A 159 -46.55 26.28 -5.15
C ALA A 159 -46.82 26.74 -6.58
N CYS A 160 -45.93 26.41 -7.54
CA CYS A 160 -46.30 25.95 -8.88
C CYS A 160 -45.10 25.51 -9.73
N GLU A 161 -45.43 24.60 -10.64
CA GLU A 161 -44.60 23.75 -11.49
C GLU A 161 -43.99 24.48 -12.70
N GLY A 162 -42.94 23.89 -13.28
CA GLY A 162 -42.91 23.67 -14.73
C GLY A 162 -41.94 24.48 -15.60
N ILE A 163 -41.06 23.69 -16.26
CA ILE A 163 -40.59 23.78 -17.66
C ILE A 163 -39.44 24.75 -18.01
N ASP A 164 -38.33 24.12 -18.42
CA ASP A 164 -37.30 24.43 -19.41
C ASP A 164 -37.17 25.86 -19.99
N GLY A 165 -35.92 26.34 -20.03
CA GLY A 165 -35.54 27.41 -20.96
C GLY A 165 -34.24 28.13 -20.60
N LEU A 166 -33.13 27.69 -21.19
CA LEU A 166 -31.97 28.53 -21.43
C LEU A 166 -32.41 29.82 -22.15
N THR A 167 -31.93 31.00 -21.76
CA THR A 167 -31.31 32.04 -22.64
C THR A 167 -30.92 33.28 -21.82
N TYR A 168 -29.72 33.78 -22.10
CA TYR A 168 -29.11 35.00 -21.56
C TYR A 168 -29.87 36.28 -21.94
N GLY A 169 -30.06 37.17 -20.98
CA GLY A 169 -30.53 38.54 -21.20
C GLY A 169 -29.47 39.55 -20.77
N LEU A 170 -28.76 40.11 -21.75
CA LEU A 170 -27.91 41.31 -21.62
C LEU A 170 -28.80 42.53 -21.31
N ILE A 171 -28.59 43.18 -20.17
CA ILE A 171 -29.12 44.53 -19.92
C ILE A 171 -28.00 45.54 -20.16
N LYS A 172 -28.18 46.26 -21.27
CA LYS A 172 -27.55 47.53 -21.65
C LYS A 172 -27.85 48.59 -20.58
N LYS A 173 -26.85 49.37 -20.16
CA LYS A 173 -27.07 50.75 -19.73
C LYS A 173 -25.99 51.65 -20.30
N GLU A 174 -26.48 52.77 -20.81
CA GLU A 174 -25.82 53.74 -21.68
C GLU A 174 -24.94 54.72 -20.90
N GLY A 175 -23.84 55.13 -21.55
CA GLY A 175 -23.47 56.52 -21.82
C GLY A 175 -23.12 57.45 -20.66
N ASN A 176 -21.84 57.81 -20.55
CA ASN A 176 -21.41 59.18 -20.86
C ASN A 176 -19.91 59.27 -21.10
N GLU A 177 -19.57 59.95 -22.20
CA GLU A 177 -18.24 60.28 -22.71
C GLU A 177 -17.61 61.46 -21.92
N ILE A 178 -16.28 61.55 -21.89
CA ILE A 178 -15.49 62.66 -22.48
C ILE A 178 -14.03 62.19 -22.62
N GLU A 179 -13.42 62.74 -23.67
CA GLU A 179 -12.26 62.37 -24.47
C GLU A 179 -10.87 62.60 -23.83
N ASP A 180 -9.92 61.75 -24.24
CA ASP A 180 -8.64 62.09 -24.90
C ASP A 180 -7.68 60.90 -24.67
N GLY A 181 -7.10 60.19 -25.64
CA GLY A 181 -6.84 60.44 -27.04
C GLY A 181 -5.43 59.88 -27.31
N LEU A 182 -5.32 58.76 -28.03
CA LEU A 182 -4.25 58.41 -29.02
C LEU A 182 -4.10 56.88 -29.27
N LYS A 183 -4.72 56.44 -30.39
CA LYS A 183 -4.21 55.58 -31.50
C LYS A 183 -3.40 54.30 -31.14
N LEU A 184 -3.91 53.07 -31.33
CA LEU A 184 -4.25 52.28 -32.56
C LEU A 184 -3.27 51.08 -32.75
N GLU A 185 -3.67 49.93 -32.20
CA GLU A 185 -3.77 48.54 -32.73
C GLU A 185 -3.29 48.23 -34.18
N PRO A 186 -2.83 46.98 -34.51
CA PRO A 186 -3.73 45.82 -34.52
C PRO A 186 -3.19 44.42 -34.13
N SER A 187 -4.01 43.74 -33.32
CA SER A 187 -4.58 42.37 -33.43
C SER A 187 -3.70 41.14 -33.71
N THR A 188 -3.84 40.11 -32.87
CA THR A 188 -4.51 38.83 -33.22
C THR A 188 -4.64 37.89 -32.01
N GLU A 189 -5.91 37.65 -31.66
CA GLU A 189 -6.55 36.50 -31.01
C GLU A 189 -5.70 35.40 -30.33
N GLY A 190 -5.83 35.30 -29.01
CA GLY A 190 -5.44 34.16 -28.18
C GLY A 190 -6.63 33.65 -27.37
N ILE A 191 -6.88 32.36 -27.46
CA ILE A 191 -7.99 31.62 -26.83
C ILE A 191 -7.71 31.44 -25.32
N ASP A 192 -8.67 31.86 -24.49
CA ASP A 192 -8.64 31.71 -23.04
C ASP A 192 -8.71 30.24 -22.60
N GLY A 193 -7.60 29.76 -22.03
CA GLY A 193 -7.52 28.56 -21.21
C GLY A 193 -7.40 28.94 -19.74
N ILE A 194 -8.42 28.62 -18.95
CA ILE A 194 -8.50 28.89 -17.51
C ILE A 194 -7.34 28.21 -16.78
N THR A 195 -6.39 29.03 -16.32
CA THR A 195 -5.29 28.67 -15.43
C THR A 195 -5.78 28.73 -13.99
N CYS A 196 -5.67 27.61 -13.28
CA CYS A 196 -5.96 27.55 -11.86
C CYS A 196 -4.77 28.12 -11.07
N GLY A 197 -4.95 29.32 -10.51
CA GLY A 197 -4.30 29.84 -9.30
C GLY A 197 -2.78 29.67 -9.14
N LEU A 198 -1.99 30.48 -9.84
CA LEU A 198 -0.65 30.85 -9.38
C LEU A 198 -0.79 31.81 -8.19
N ILE A 199 -0.42 31.36 -6.99
CA ILE A 199 -0.20 32.26 -5.85
C ILE A 199 1.07 33.06 -6.17
N LYS A 200 0.91 34.34 -6.51
CA LYS A 200 2.02 35.31 -6.47
C LYS A 200 2.44 35.45 -5.02
N LYS A 201 3.67 35.03 -4.70
CA LYS A 201 4.38 35.44 -3.49
C LYS A 201 4.58 36.95 -3.59
N GLU A 202 3.86 37.72 -2.79
CA GLU A 202 4.32 39.06 -2.43
C GLU A 202 5.48 38.87 -1.45
N GLU A 203 6.64 39.41 -1.83
CA GLU A 203 7.83 39.45 -0.99
C GLU A 203 7.53 40.29 0.25
N SER A 204 7.25 39.60 1.36
CA SER A 204 7.47 40.11 2.70
C SER A 204 8.03 38.96 3.53
N ASP A 205 9.20 39.18 4.13
CA ASP A 205 9.91 38.26 5.01
C ASP A 205 9.07 37.97 6.27
N VAL A 206 8.14 37.03 6.17
CA VAL A 206 7.45 36.44 7.32
C VAL A 206 7.67 34.94 7.23
N ASP A 207 8.60 34.45 8.04
CA ASP A 207 8.86 33.04 8.31
C ASP A 207 7.55 32.37 8.78
N SER A 208 6.84 31.82 7.80
CA SER A 208 5.63 31.01 7.96
C SER A 208 5.98 29.53 7.85
N GLY A 209 7.22 29.17 8.21
CA GLY A 209 7.64 27.78 8.34
C GLY A 209 6.89 27.12 9.50
N LEU A 210 6.17 26.04 9.20
CA LEU A 210 5.65 25.15 10.23
C LEU A 210 6.84 24.73 11.11
N LYS A 211 6.79 25.08 12.41
CA LYS A 211 7.81 24.66 13.36
C LYS A 211 7.66 23.16 13.64
N LEU A 212 8.14 22.35 12.72
CA LEU A 212 7.98 20.90 12.74
C LEU A 212 8.66 20.25 13.96
N GLU A 213 9.60 20.96 14.58
CA GLU A 213 10.20 20.61 15.87
C GLU A 213 9.20 20.60 17.04
N SER A 214 8.05 21.28 16.92
CA SER A 214 7.00 21.28 17.95
C SER A 214 6.01 20.12 17.83
N LEU A 215 6.24 19.17 16.92
CA LEU A 215 5.47 17.93 16.87
C LEU A 215 5.69 17.13 18.16
N THR A 216 4.60 16.94 18.90
CA THR A 216 4.60 16.20 20.16
C THR A 216 3.74 14.95 20.04
N LEU A 217 4.10 13.93 20.83
CA LEU A 217 3.37 12.67 20.92
C LEU A 217 2.84 12.52 22.35
N ASN A 218 1.54 12.73 22.51
CA ASN A 218 0.82 12.52 23.77
C ASN A 218 0.45 11.05 23.95
N SER A 219 0.24 10.61 25.19
CA SER A 219 -0.18 9.23 25.50
C SER A 219 -1.56 8.87 24.95
N GLU A 220 -2.46 9.86 24.80
CA GLU A 220 -3.79 9.69 24.19
C GLU A 220 -3.72 9.40 22.68
N ASN A 221 -2.65 9.85 22.03
CA ASN A 221 -2.42 9.71 20.59
C ASN A 221 -1.71 8.40 20.24
N ILE A 222 -1.85 7.38 21.10
CA ILE A 222 -1.23 6.07 20.93
C ILE A 222 -2.28 4.99 21.12
N ALA A 223 -2.53 4.21 20.06
CA ALA A 223 -3.41 3.06 20.14
C ALA A 223 -2.78 1.83 19.46
N ARG A 224 -3.05 0.65 20.03
CA ARG A 224 -2.81 -0.62 19.33
C ARG A 224 -4.06 -0.97 18.54
N VAL A 225 -4.00 -0.70 17.24
CA VAL A 225 -5.16 -0.83 16.34
C VAL A 225 -5.31 -2.27 15.80
N VAL A 226 -4.19 -2.96 15.59
CA VAL A 226 -4.20 -4.33 15.05
C VAL A 226 -3.22 -5.24 15.79
N PRO A 227 -3.49 -6.55 15.92
CA PRO A 227 -2.51 -7.48 16.43
C PRO A 227 -1.44 -7.74 15.37
N GLY A 228 -0.16 -7.52 15.70
CA GLY A 228 0.97 -7.84 14.85
C GLY A 228 1.45 -6.72 13.93
N ARG A 229 2.29 -7.09 12.95
CA ARG A 229 3.03 -6.12 12.13
C ARG A 229 2.13 -5.35 11.18
N ILE A 230 2.15 -4.01 11.28
CA ILE A 230 1.51 -3.11 10.32
C ILE A 230 2.33 -3.05 9.03
N THR A 231 1.66 -3.24 7.91
CA THR A 231 2.21 -3.17 6.55
C THR A 231 1.84 -1.87 5.85
N ASN A 232 0.68 -1.29 6.16
CA ASN A 232 0.17 -0.05 5.58
C ASN A 232 -0.60 0.75 6.64
N VAL A 233 -0.53 2.07 6.54
CA VAL A 233 -1.28 3.04 7.34
C VAL A 233 -1.77 4.12 6.38
N SER A 234 -3.00 4.59 6.57
CA SER A 234 -3.56 5.70 5.80
C SER A 234 -4.54 6.51 6.64
N PHE A 235 -4.44 7.84 6.58
CA PHE A 235 -5.44 8.75 7.10
C PHE A 235 -6.64 8.81 6.17
N PHE A 236 -7.82 9.01 6.76
CA PHE A 236 -8.95 9.47 5.98
C PHE A 236 -8.72 10.92 5.53
N PRO A 237 -8.94 11.22 4.24
CA PRO A 237 -8.85 12.58 3.74
C PRO A 237 -10.13 13.34 4.10
N CYS A 238 -10.33 13.65 5.38
CA CYS A 238 -11.44 14.48 5.83
C CYS A 238 -11.06 15.30 7.08
N THR A 239 -11.58 16.52 7.19
CA THR A 239 -11.31 17.38 8.36
C THR A 239 -12.33 17.17 9.48
N SER A 240 -13.50 16.61 9.17
CA SER A 240 -14.63 16.50 10.09
C SER A 240 -14.50 15.42 11.16
N SER A 241 -13.64 14.42 10.93
CA SER A 241 -13.39 13.32 11.86
C SER A 241 -11.99 12.78 11.58
N ARG A 242 -11.18 12.64 12.61
CA ARG A 242 -9.81 12.13 12.51
C ARG A 242 -9.84 10.62 12.61
N MET A 243 -9.63 9.96 11.48
CA MET A 243 -9.64 8.50 11.38
C MET A 243 -8.40 7.97 10.67
N VAL A 244 -7.94 6.80 11.11
CA VAL A 244 -6.83 6.09 10.49
C VAL A 244 -7.23 4.65 10.17
N VAL A 245 -6.85 4.18 8.98
CA VAL A 245 -6.94 2.78 8.57
C VAL A 245 -5.56 2.16 8.59
N VAL A 246 -5.44 0.96 9.13
CA VAL A 246 -4.21 0.17 9.11
C VAL A 246 -4.46 -1.23 8.59
N GLY A 247 -3.45 -1.77 7.91
CA GLY A 247 -3.42 -3.14 7.45
C GLY A 247 -2.25 -3.88 8.09
N ASN A 248 -2.46 -5.12 8.51
CA ASN A 248 -1.40 -5.95 9.08
C ASN A 248 -0.95 -7.10 8.17
N LYS A 249 0.09 -7.81 8.62
CA LYS A 249 0.63 -9.00 7.97
C LYS A 249 -0.32 -10.22 7.99
N PHE A 250 -1.33 -10.22 8.85
CA PHE A 250 -2.25 -11.35 9.01
C PHE A 250 -3.57 -11.18 8.24
N GLY A 251 -3.75 -10.06 7.54
CA GLY A 251 -4.96 -9.78 6.77
C GLY A 251 -6.04 -9.00 7.51
N ASN A 252 -5.71 -8.48 8.70
CA ASN A 252 -6.60 -7.64 9.47
C ASN A 252 -6.54 -6.19 8.98
N VAL A 253 -7.72 -5.61 8.77
CA VAL A 253 -7.91 -4.19 8.54
C VAL A 253 -8.45 -3.58 9.83
N GLY A 254 -7.69 -2.67 10.41
CA GLY A 254 -8.08 -1.96 11.62
C GLY A 254 -8.43 -0.51 11.32
N PHE A 255 -9.50 -0.01 11.91
CA PHE A 255 -9.88 1.39 11.90
C PHE A 255 -9.70 1.96 13.30
N TRP A 256 -9.19 3.18 13.38
CA TRP A 256 -9.11 3.90 14.63
C TRP A 256 -9.71 5.29 14.46
N HIS A 257 -10.81 5.53 15.18
CA HIS A 257 -11.44 6.83 15.31
C HIS A 257 -10.82 7.57 16.49
N ILE A 258 -9.97 8.55 16.19
CA ILE A 258 -9.16 9.27 17.18
C ILE A 258 -10.05 10.20 18.01
N ASP A 259 -11.12 10.73 17.42
CA ASP A 259 -12.06 11.65 18.07
C ASP A 259 -13.13 10.94 18.91
N SER A 260 -13.07 9.62 19.04
CA SER A 260 -14.06 8.86 19.81
C SER A 260 -14.00 9.30 21.28
N LYS A 261 -15.09 9.89 21.77
CA LYS A 261 -15.25 10.31 23.17
C LYS A 261 -15.95 9.25 24.02
N GLU A 262 -16.27 8.10 23.45
CA GLU A 262 -16.92 7.02 24.18
C GLU A 262 -15.90 6.38 25.12
N GLU A 263 -16.03 6.65 26.42
CA GLU A 263 -15.09 6.22 27.46
C GLU A 263 -14.94 4.68 27.56
N GLU A 264 -15.88 3.92 27.00
CA GLU A 264 -15.95 2.46 27.08
C GLU A 264 -15.36 1.73 25.85
N GLU A 265 -15.30 2.37 24.69
CA GLU A 265 -14.71 1.78 23.47
C GLU A 265 -13.49 2.59 23.01
N SER A 266 -12.35 1.92 22.86
CA SER A 266 -11.07 2.53 22.42
C SER A 266 -11.11 3.19 21.02
N GLY A 267 -12.28 3.27 20.38
CA GLY A 267 -12.49 3.76 19.01
C GLY A 267 -11.82 2.88 17.96
N VAL A 268 -11.46 1.65 18.30
CA VAL A 268 -10.73 0.71 17.44
C VAL A 268 -11.67 -0.37 16.95
N TYR A 269 -11.76 -0.51 15.62
CA TYR A 269 -12.58 -1.51 14.96
C TYR A 269 -11.69 -2.43 14.14
N LEU A 270 -11.83 -3.75 14.34
CA LEU A 270 -10.94 -4.74 13.75
C LEU A 270 -11.72 -5.71 12.86
N TYR A 271 -11.42 -5.68 11.57
CA TYR A 271 -11.96 -6.59 10.56
C TYR A 271 -10.89 -7.56 10.06
N HIS A 272 -11.32 -8.73 9.62
CA HIS A 272 -10.49 -9.77 9.03
C HIS A 272 -10.95 -10.14 7.60
N PRO A 273 -10.84 -9.21 6.63
CA PRO A 273 -11.29 -9.46 5.26
C PRO A 273 -10.33 -10.33 4.44
N HIS A 274 -9.08 -10.49 4.86
CA HIS A 274 -8.07 -11.25 4.11
C HIS A 274 -7.38 -12.29 5.00
N THR A 275 -6.88 -13.35 4.38
CA THR A 275 -6.15 -14.43 5.06
C THR A 275 -4.64 -14.20 5.16
N GLY A 276 -4.12 -13.26 4.36
CA GLY A 276 -2.70 -13.00 4.20
C GLY A 276 -2.33 -11.51 4.36
N PRO A 277 -1.04 -11.17 4.21
CA PRO A 277 -0.56 -9.80 4.41
C PRO A 277 -1.26 -8.79 3.52
N ILE A 278 -1.73 -7.69 4.10
CA ILE A 278 -2.27 -6.57 3.35
C ILE A 278 -1.12 -5.83 2.66
N SER A 279 -1.18 -5.72 1.34
CA SER A 279 -0.19 -5.02 0.50
C SER A 279 -0.45 -3.52 0.39
N GLY A 280 -1.71 -3.13 0.46
CA GLY A 280 -2.13 -1.76 0.19
C GLY A 280 -3.58 -1.52 0.61
N ILE A 281 -3.81 -0.30 1.07
CA ILE A 281 -5.10 0.25 1.44
C ILE A 281 -5.25 1.55 0.66
N LEU A 282 -6.40 1.74 0.03
CA LEU A 282 -6.70 2.93 -0.76
C LEU A 282 -8.14 3.37 -0.48
N ILE A 283 -8.31 4.58 0.00
CA ILE A 283 -9.60 5.21 0.26
C ILE A 283 -10.01 5.99 -1.00
N GLN A 284 -11.22 5.77 -1.53
CA GLN A 284 -11.68 6.49 -2.72
C GLN A 284 -11.93 7.98 -2.39
N GLN A 285 -11.27 8.89 -3.11
CA GLN A 285 -11.33 10.33 -2.84
C GLN A 285 -12.74 10.95 -3.00
N HIS A 286 -13.61 10.35 -3.80
CA HIS A 286 -14.98 10.84 -4.02
C HIS A 286 -16.02 10.17 -3.14
N CYS A 287 -15.67 9.05 -2.50
CA CYS A 287 -16.61 8.19 -1.78
C CYS A 287 -15.87 7.52 -0.61
N MET A 288 -15.81 8.22 0.53
CA MET A 288 -15.08 7.75 1.71
C MET A 288 -15.67 6.49 2.35
N SER A 289 -16.90 6.12 1.99
CA SER A 289 -17.53 4.85 2.36
C SER A 289 -16.92 3.64 1.64
N LYS A 290 -16.08 3.87 0.62
CA LYS A 290 -15.48 2.83 -0.21
C LYS A 290 -13.96 2.76 -0.10
N ILE A 291 -13.46 1.59 0.26
CA ILE A 291 -12.03 1.37 0.53
C ILE A 291 -11.55 0.11 -0.16
N PHE A 292 -10.55 0.24 -1.04
CA PHE A 292 -9.87 -0.91 -1.62
C PHE A 292 -8.79 -1.43 -0.67
N THR A 293 -8.77 -2.74 -0.51
CA THR A 293 -7.78 -3.46 0.27
C THR A 293 -7.21 -4.58 -0.60
N SER A 294 -5.89 -4.69 -0.62
CA SER A 294 -5.18 -5.70 -1.41
C SER A 294 -4.40 -6.64 -0.51
N CYS A 295 -4.28 -7.89 -0.93
CA CYS A 295 -3.59 -8.94 -0.19
C CYS A 295 -2.52 -9.63 -1.05
N TYR A 296 -1.46 -10.07 -0.40
CA TYR A 296 -0.41 -10.90 -1.00
C TYR A 296 -0.96 -12.23 -1.54
N ASP A 297 -2.14 -12.68 -1.10
CA ASP A 297 -2.79 -13.89 -1.61
C ASP A 297 -3.42 -13.71 -3.01
N GLY A 298 -3.33 -12.51 -3.60
CA GLY A 298 -3.84 -12.22 -4.94
C GLY A 298 -5.26 -11.68 -4.95
N PHE A 299 -5.79 -11.24 -3.81
CA PHE A 299 -7.13 -10.68 -3.68
C PHE A 299 -7.11 -9.17 -3.57
N ILE A 300 -8.03 -8.52 -4.27
CA ILE A 300 -8.43 -7.14 -4.03
C ILE A 300 -9.89 -7.15 -3.60
N ARG A 301 -10.17 -6.63 -2.41
CA ARG A 301 -11.53 -6.47 -1.88
C ARG A 301 -11.88 -4.99 -1.77
N LEU A 302 -13.11 -4.65 -2.13
CA LEU A 302 -13.72 -3.35 -1.91
C LEU A 302 -14.60 -3.44 -0.67
N MET A 303 -14.23 -2.71 0.37
CA MET A 303 -15.14 -2.46 1.49
C MET A 303 -16.15 -1.40 1.06
N ASP A 304 -17.43 -1.71 1.15
CA ASP A 304 -18.53 -0.77 0.94
C ASP A 304 -19.32 -0.66 2.25
N ALA A 305 -19.15 0.47 2.94
CA ALA A 305 -19.80 0.71 4.23
C ALA A 305 -21.33 0.91 4.08
N GLU A 306 -21.83 1.32 2.91
CA GLU A 306 -23.27 1.49 2.67
C GLU A 306 -23.98 0.14 2.55
N LYS A 307 -23.30 -0.83 1.96
CA LYS A 307 -23.82 -2.20 1.78
C LYS A 307 -23.44 -3.15 2.91
N GLU A 308 -22.55 -2.73 3.81
CA GLU A 308 -21.95 -3.55 4.86
C GLU A 308 -21.28 -4.83 4.32
N VAL A 309 -20.55 -4.74 3.19
CA VAL A 309 -19.84 -5.88 2.58
C VAL A 309 -18.41 -5.57 2.17
N PHE A 310 -17.59 -6.61 2.13
CA PHE A 310 -16.31 -6.68 1.44
C PHE A 310 -16.49 -7.46 0.14
N ASP A 311 -16.70 -6.74 -0.96
CA ASP A 311 -16.88 -7.32 -2.29
C ASP A 311 -15.53 -7.72 -2.89
N LEU A 312 -15.45 -8.91 -3.48
CA LEU A 312 -14.27 -9.35 -4.20
C LEU A 312 -14.23 -8.70 -5.59
N VAL A 313 -13.25 -7.82 -5.81
CA VAL A 313 -13.07 -7.09 -7.07
C VAL A 313 -12.18 -7.86 -8.02
N HIS A 314 -11.06 -8.37 -7.52
CA HIS A 314 -10.07 -9.08 -8.32
C HIS A 314 -9.51 -10.27 -7.55
N SER A 315 -9.34 -11.38 -8.27
CA SER A 315 -8.67 -12.57 -7.79
C SER A 315 -7.65 -13.05 -8.81
N SER A 316 -6.41 -13.20 -8.38
CA SER A 316 -5.35 -13.82 -9.16
C SER A 316 -4.67 -14.96 -8.38
N GLU A 317 -3.89 -15.76 -9.11
CA GLU A 317 -2.98 -16.75 -8.53
C GLU A 317 -1.66 -16.11 -8.09
N GLU A 318 -1.32 -14.95 -8.66
CA GLU A 318 -0.11 -14.20 -8.36
C GLU A 318 -0.30 -13.23 -7.18
N THR A 319 0.80 -12.91 -6.51
CA THR A 319 0.78 -12.05 -5.34
C THR A 319 0.66 -10.58 -5.72
N ILE A 320 -0.22 -9.84 -5.04
CA ILE A 320 -0.36 -8.39 -5.23
C ILE A 320 0.49 -7.67 -4.18
N TYR A 321 1.29 -6.69 -4.62
CA TYR A 321 2.29 -6.03 -3.76
C TYR A 321 1.98 -4.57 -3.45
N SER A 322 1.26 -3.89 -4.33
CA SER A 322 0.87 -2.50 -4.16
C SER A 322 -0.38 -2.20 -4.99
N ILE A 323 -1.19 -1.26 -4.51
CA ILE A 323 -2.31 -0.68 -5.26
C ILE A 323 -2.18 0.84 -5.22
N CYS A 324 -2.70 1.52 -6.24
CA CYS A 324 -2.74 2.97 -6.34
C CYS A 324 -3.85 3.39 -7.29
N GLN A 325 -4.28 4.64 -7.20
CA GLN A 325 -5.30 5.23 -8.07
C GLN A 325 -4.83 6.58 -8.58
N GLN A 326 -5.26 6.91 -9.79
CA GLN A 326 -4.96 8.18 -10.41
C GLN A 326 -5.87 9.27 -9.82
N SER A 327 -5.33 10.45 -9.51
CA SER A 327 -6.11 11.54 -8.92
C SER A 327 -7.22 12.08 -9.86
N LYS A 328 -6.98 12.12 -11.18
CA LYS A 328 -7.94 12.64 -12.17
C LYS A 328 -8.94 11.61 -12.69
N ASP A 329 -8.63 10.31 -12.60
CA ASP A 329 -9.53 9.23 -13.00
C ASP A 329 -9.69 8.22 -11.85
N PRO A 330 -10.59 8.52 -10.89
CA PRO A 330 -10.82 7.68 -9.70
C PRO A 330 -11.54 6.37 -10.03
N LYS A 331 -11.82 6.09 -11.30
CA LYS A 331 -12.46 4.84 -11.73
C LYS A 331 -11.43 3.77 -12.13
N CYS A 332 -10.17 4.16 -12.34
CA CYS A 332 -9.09 3.22 -12.67
C CYS A 332 -8.24 2.91 -11.43
N LEU A 333 -8.12 1.62 -11.11
CA LEU A 333 -7.24 1.09 -10.07
C LEU A 333 -6.01 0.44 -10.72
N TYR A 334 -4.84 0.89 -10.33
CA TYR A 334 -3.56 0.33 -10.76
C TYR A 334 -3.01 -0.56 -9.66
N PHE A 335 -2.57 -1.76 -10.02
CA PHE A 335 -2.01 -2.69 -9.04
C PHE A 335 -0.81 -3.46 -9.58
N ALA A 336 0.14 -3.71 -8.69
CA ALA A 336 1.36 -4.44 -8.96
C ALA A 336 1.18 -5.92 -8.62
N GLU A 337 1.42 -6.78 -9.60
CA GLU A 337 1.17 -8.21 -9.52
C GLU A 337 2.40 -9.02 -9.97
N GLY A 338 2.70 -10.10 -9.25
CA GLY A 338 3.74 -11.06 -9.62
C GLY A 338 5.14 -10.46 -9.71
N HIS A 339 5.89 -10.83 -10.76
CA HIS A 339 7.29 -10.47 -10.97
C HIS A 339 7.47 -9.19 -11.79
N GLY A 340 6.86 -8.09 -11.36
CA GLY A 340 7.04 -6.78 -11.99
C GLY A 340 5.97 -6.38 -12.99
N GLY A 341 4.82 -7.08 -12.97
CA GLY A 341 3.64 -6.73 -13.73
C GLY A 341 2.88 -5.57 -13.09
N LEU A 342 2.43 -4.64 -13.92
CA LEU A 342 1.43 -3.63 -13.57
C LEU A 342 0.16 -3.92 -14.36
N SER A 343 -0.94 -4.04 -13.63
CA SER A 343 -2.28 -4.31 -14.18
C SER A 343 -3.21 -3.14 -13.86
N VAL A 344 -4.19 -2.90 -14.73
CA VAL A 344 -5.22 -1.86 -14.52
C VAL A 344 -6.60 -2.50 -14.49
N TRP A 345 -7.39 -2.08 -13.51
CA TRP A 345 -8.79 -2.40 -13.42
C TRP A 345 -9.62 -1.13 -13.57
N ASP A 346 -10.57 -1.12 -14.50
CA ASP A 346 -11.51 -0.02 -14.69
C ASP A 346 -12.88 -0.39 -14.08
N GLU A 347 -13.29 0.34 -13.06
CA GLU A 347 -14.56 0.17 -12.35
C GLU A 347 -15.76 0.30 -13.29
N ARG A 348 -15.68 1.14 -14.34
CA ARG A 348 -16.81 1.38 -15.27
C ARG A 348 -17.12 0.18 -16.13
N THR A 349 -16.08 -0.52 -16.58
CA THR A 349 -16.22 -1.67 -17.47
C THR A 349 -16.21 -2.99 -16.71
N GLY A 350 -15.71 -2.99 -15.47
CA GLY A 350 -15.44 -4.21 -14.70
C GLY A 350 -14.32 -5.06 -15.31
N ASN A 351 -13.65 -4.58 -16.36
CA ASN A 351 -12.66 -5.34 -17.10
C ASN A 351 -11.25 -4.99 -16.65
N PHE A 352 -10.40 -6.00 -16.67
CA PHE A 352 -8.96 -5.85 -16.50
C PHE A 352 -8.36 -5.53 -17.87
N SER A 353 -7.56 -4.47 -17.92
CA SER A 353 -6.86 -4.06 -19.13
C SER A 353 -5.36 -3.98 -18.87
N ASN A 354 -4.58 -4.12 -19.95
CA ASN A 354 -3.14 -3.89 -20.06
C ASN A 354 -2.29 -4.41 -18.88
N GLN A 355 -1.70 -5.60 -19.05
CA GLN A 355 -0.62 -6.05 -18.19
C GLN A 355 0.72 -5.57 -18.77
N TRP A 356 1.37 -4.62 -18.11
CA TRP A 356 2.69 -4.14 -18.50
C TRP A 356 3.76 -4.80 -17.64
N SER A 357 4.79 -5.35 -18.28
CA SER A 357 5.99 -5.84 -17.58
C SER A 357 6.99 -4.68 -17.45
N LEU A 358 7.01 -4.04 -16.27
CA LEU A 358 7.80 -2.83 -16.04
C LEU A 358 9.18 -3.11 -15.44
N HIS A 359 9.26 -4.16 -14.63
CA HIS A 359 10.43 -4.51 -13.82
C HIS A 359 10.74 -6.00 -13.93
N GLU A 360 11.97 -6.40 -13.60
CA GLU A 360 12.39 -7.81 -13.63
C GLU A 360 11.96 -8.59 -12.38
N ASP A 361 11.71 -7.88 -11.28
CA ASP A 361 11.22 -8.41 -10.01
C ASP A 361 10.01 -7.58 -9.55
N ARG A 362 9.40 -7.99 -8.42
CA ARG A 362 8.18 -7.38 -7.91
C ARG A 362 8.28 -5.87 -7.68
N ILE A 363 7.19 -5.18 -7.99
CA ILE A 363 7.00 -3.75 -7.72
C ILE A 363 6.52 -3.60 -6.27
N ASN A 364 7.29 -2.90 -5.43
CA ASN A 364 6.97 -2.70 -4.01
C ASN A 364 6.04 -1.51 -3.78
N SER A 365 6.10 -0.46 -4.60
CA SER A 365 5.19 0.70 -4.51
C SER A 365 4.87 1.27 -5.87
N ILE A 366 3.70 1.87 -5.96
CA ILE A 366 3.23 2.66 -7.10
C ILE A 366 2.79 4.02 -6.56
N SER A 367 3.19 5.10 -7.22
CA SER A 367 2.79 6.47 -6.87
C SER A 367 2.49 7.27 -8.13
N PHE A 368 1.33 7.90 -8.19
CA PHE A 368 1.03 8.89 -9.23
C PHE A 368 1.57 10.26 -8.85
N ASN A 369 1.93 11.05 -9.86
CA ASN A 369 2.23 12.45 -9.71
C ASN A 369 0.90 13.23 -9.59
N SER A 370 0.82 14.14 -8.62
CA SER A 370 -0.35 14.99 -8.34
C SER A 370 -0.59 16.05 -9.41
N GLU A 371 0.47 16.66 -9.95
CA GLU A 371 0.40 17.69 -10.98
C GLU A 371 0.09 17.07 -12.35
N ASN A 372 0.89 16.06 -12.73
CA ASN A 372 0.73 15.33 -13.98
C ASN A 372 0.23 13.92 -13.74
N SER A 373 -1.08 13.74 -13.86
CA SER A 373 -1.74 12.44 -13.65
C SER A 373 -1.21 11.31 -14.55
N ASN A 374 -0.61 11.62 -15.70
CA ASN A 374 -0.08 10.60 -16.61
C ASN A 374 1.30 10.10 -16.18
N VAL A 375 1.97 10.76 -15.25
CA VAL A 375 3.29 10.38 -14.76
C VAL A 375 3.14 9.54 -13.50
N MET A 376 3.84 8.42 -13.45
CA MET A 376 3.80 7.45 -12.37
C MET A 376 5.21 6.99 -12.02
N ALA A 377 5.45 6.71 -10.74
CA ALA A 377 6.68 6.14 -10.23
C ALA A 377 6.42 4.73 -9.70
N THR A 378 7.31 3.82 -10.05
CA THR A 378 7.33 2.44 -9.56
C THR A 378 8.65 2.16 -8.88
N SER A 379 8.62 1.42 -7.76
CA SER A 379 9.83 0.93 -7.10
C SER A 379 9.88 -0.58 -7.14
N SER A 380 11.06 -1.17 -7.31
CA SER A 380 11.20 -2.62 -7.47
C SER A 380 12.27 -3.23 -6.58
N LYS A 381 12.11 -4.53 -6.33
CA LYS A 381 13.09 -5.36 -5.64
C LYS A 381 14.37 -5.58 -6.47
N ASP A 382 14.32 -5.34 -7.78
CA ASP A 382 15.49 -5.37 -8.67
C ASP A 382 16.54 -4.28 -8.36
N GLY A 383 16.21 -3.31 -7.50
CA GLY A 383 17.10 -2.22 -7.12
C GLY A 383 16.91 -0.94 -7.94
N THR A 384 15.85 -0.87 -8.75
CA THR A 384 15.52 0.31 -9.55
C THR A 384 14.19 0.92 -9.13
N ALA A 385 14.09 2.23 -9.26
CA ALA A 385 12.82 2.94 -9.32
C ALA A 385 12.70 3.64 -10.68
N CYS A 386 11.56 3.47 -11.33
CA CYS A 386 11.29 3.98 -12.67
C CYS A 386 10.21 5.05 -12.61
N ILE A 387 10.43 6.16 -13.31
CA ILE A 387 9.43 7.20 -13.59
C ILE A 387 8.96 7.01 -15.02
N LEU A 388 7.65 6.87 -15.19
CA LEU A 388 6.99 6.43 -16.41
C LEU A 388 5.90 7.43 -16.80
N ASP A 389 5.72 7.65 -18.10
CA ASP A 389 4.54 8.32 -18.64
C ASP A 389 3.58 7.26 -19.19
N LEU A 390 2.40 7.12 -18.59
CA LEU A 390 1.36 6.17 -18.99
C LEU A 390 1.04 6.24 -20.48
N ARG A 391 1.07 7.43 -21.08
CA ARG A 391 0.77 7.63 -22.51
C ARG A 391 1.82 7.04 -23.43
N SER A 392 3.04 6.89 -22.92
CA SER A 392 4.16 6.33 -23.66
C SER A 392 4.33 4.82 -23.42
N ILE A 393 3.53 4.21 -22.53
CA ILE A 393 3.62 2.78 -22.26
C ILE A 393 2.86 2.02 -23.35
N ASN A 394 3.61 1.50 -24.32
CA ASN A 394 3.09 0.57 -25.31
C ASN A 394 3.56 -0.85 -24.99
N ALA A 395 2.72 -1.85 -25.31
CA ALA A 395 3.00 -3.27 -25.04
C ALA A 395 4.37 -3.76 -25.57
N ASN A 396 4.90 -3.10 -26.61
CA ASN A 396 6.16 -3.50 -27.27
C ASN A 396 7.36 -2.60 -26.95
N LYS A 397 7.17 -1.44 -26.31
CA LYS A 397 8.27 -0.52 -25.95
C LYS A 397 7.92 0.24 -24.66
N LEU A 398 8.65 -0.08 -23.60
CA LEU A 398 8.64 0.72 -22.38
C LEU A 398 9.62 1.88 -22.55
N LYS A 399 9.10 3.12 -22.58
CA LYS A 399 9.94 4.31 -22.49
C LYS A 399 9.90 4.85 -21.07
N THR A 400 10.93 4.54 -20.31
CA THR A 400 11.11 5.11 -18.97
C THR A 400 11.63 6.54 -19.10
N LEU A 401 10.97 7.50 -18.45
CA LEU A 401 11.41 8.91 -18.40
C LEU A 401 12.73 9.01 -17.64
N ARG A 402 12.79 8.39 -16.46
CA ARG A 402 13.97 8.37 -15.61
C ARG A 402 14.03 7.10 -14.77
N THR A 403 15.24 6.58 -14.59
CA THR A 403 15.50 5.45 -13.68
C THR A 403 16.44 5.89 -12.59
N VAL A 404 16.06 5.65 -11.33
CA VAL A 404 16.89 5.85 -10.14
C VAL A 404 17.42 4.48 -9.72
N GLY A 405 18.74 4.31 -9.79
CA GLY A 405 19.41 3.06 -9.46
C GLY A 405 19.92 3.03 -8.02
N HIS A 406 19.62 1.95 -7.30
CA HIS A 406 20.15 1.64 -5.99
C HIS A 406 20.98 0.35 -6.02
N LYS A 407 21.82 0.14 -5.01
CA LYS A 407 22.66 -1.07 -4.95
C LYS A 407 21.87 -2.31 -4.52
N ARG A 408 20.70 -2.11 -3.92
CA ARG A 408 19.81 -3.16 -3.41
C ARG A 408 18.35 -2.74 -3.59
N ALA A 409 17.44 -3.65 -3.25
CA ALA A 409 15.99 -3.51 -3.39
C ALA A 409 15.45 -2.16 -2.89
N VAL A 410 14.63 -1.52 -3.72
CA VAL A 410 13.92 -0.27 -3.41
C VAL A 410 12.55 -0.59 -2.85
N HIS A 411 12.25 -0.11 -1.65
CA HIS A 411 11.01 -0.42 -0.92
C HIS A 411 9.86 0.54 -1.19
N SER A 412 10.18 1.78 -1.55
CA SER A 412 9.22 2.81 -1.97
C SER A 412 9.83 3.79 -2.94
N ALA A 413 8.97 4.34 -3.78
CA ALA A 413 9.14 5.54 -4.59
C ALA A 413 7.83 6.33 -4.49
N TYR A 414 7.89 7.55 -3.92
CA TYR A 414 6.72 8.42 -3.74
C TYR A 414 7.02 9.83 -4.26
N PHE A 415 6.05 10.38 -5.00
CA PHE A 415 6.12 11.77 -5.45
C PHE A 415 5.80 12.72 -4.30
N SER A 416 6.40 13.90 -4.37
CA SER A 416 6.05 15.01 -3.50
C SER A 416 4.66 15.55 -3.86
N LEU A 417 4.05 16.31 -2.95
CA LEU A 417 2.71 16.87 -3.18
C LEU A 417 2.68 17.83 -4.38
N SER A 418 3.79 18.51 -4.67
CA SER A 418 3.91 19.35 -5.87
C SER A 418 4.10 18.55 -7.17
N GLY A 419 4.52 17.29 -7.06
CA GLY A 419 4.88 16.46 -8.22
C GLY A 419 6.29 16.70 -8.79
N ARG A 420 7.07 17.62 -8.23
CA ARG A 420 8.40 18.01 -8.77
C ARG A 420 9.56 17.17 -8.27
N SER A 421 9.37 16.46 -7.16
CA SER A 421 10.39 15.64 -6.57
C SER A 421 9.89 14.22 -6.30
N LEU A 422 10.82 13.27 -6.27
CA LEU A 422 10.58 11.87 -5.96
C LEU A 422 11.52 11.44 -4.83
N VAL A 423 10.96 10.80 -3.80
CA VAL A 423 11.74 10.16 -2.75
C VAL A 423 11.72 8.66 -2.95
N THR A 424 12.89 8.03 -2.82
CA THR A 424 13.10 6.59 -2.92
C THR A 424 13.77 6.08 -1.66
N THR A 425 13.36 4.90 -1.17
CA THR A 425 13.93 4.30 0.03
C THR A 425 14.45 2.92 -0.28
N SER A 426 15.73 2.66 -0.03
CA SER A 426 16.37 1.37 -0.33
C SER A 426 17.02 0.71 0.87
N ILE A 427 17.09 -0.62 0.82
CA ILE A 427 17.77 -1.47 1.82
C ILE A 427 19.32 -1.40 1.73
N ASP A 428 19.86 -0.59 0.82
CA ASP A 428 21.29 -0.28 0.72
C ASP A 428 21.75 0.82 1.69
N ASN A 429 20.87 1.23 2.62
CA ASN A 429 21.07 2.32 3.58
C ASN A 429 21.08 3.72 2.95
N THR A 430 20.35 3.90 1.84
CA THR A 430 20.19 5.21 1.23
C THR A 430 18.72 5.59 1.02
N VAL A 431 18.47 6.89 1.15
CA VAL A 431 17.26 7.57 0.68
C VAL A 431 17.67 8.39 -0.53
N GLY A 432 17.14 8.05 -1.70
CA GLY A 432 17.40 8.77 -2.94
C GLY A 432 16.35 9.86 -3.15
N ILE A 433 16.78 11.09 -3.39
CA ILE A 433 15.91 12.21 -3.74
C ILE A 433 16.20 12.58 -5.18
N SER A 434 15.17 12.59 -6.02
CA SER A 434 15.28 13.02 -7.42
C SER A 434 14.43 14.26 -7.62
N SER A 435 15.03 15.35 -8.09
CA SER A 435 14.37 16.64 -8.30
C SER A 435 14.69 17.22 -9.68
N GLY A 436 13.98 18.29 -10.03
CA GLY A 436 14.13 19.00 -11.31
C GLY A 436 13.05 18.62 -12.33
N VAL A 437 12.99 19.37 -13.44
CA VAL A 437 11.91 19.26 -14.44
C VAL A 437 11.73 17.84 -14.99
N ASN A 438 12.83 17.09 -15.13
CA ASN A 438 12.84 15.71 -15.60
C ASN A 438 13.40 14.72 -14.56
N PHE A 439 13.48 15.10 -13.28
CA PHE A 439 14.06 14.28 -12.21
C PHE A 439 15.54 13.90 -12.45
N GLU A 440 16.31 14.83 -13.02
CA GLU A 440 17.71 14.61 -13.38
C GLU A 440 18.65 14.69 -12.17
N ASP A 441 18.32 15.55 -11.20
CA ASP A 441 19.14 15.80 -10.01
C ASP A 441 18.87 14.71 -8.97
N ILE A 442 19.73 13.70 -8.94
CA ILE A 442 19.65 12.59 -7.99
C ILE A 442 20.65 12.81 -6.85
N SER A 443 20.15 12.82 -5.63
CA SER A 443 20.95 12.91 -4.40
C SER A 443 20.71 11.69 -3.53
N MET A 444 21.79 11.04 -3.10
CA MET A 444 21.73 9.84 -2.27
C MET A 444 22.13 10.20 -0.85
N ILE A 445 21.18 10.16 0.07
CA ILE A 445 21.37 10.50 1.48
C ILE A 445 21.50 9.21 2.26
N TYR A 446 22.54 9.10 3.09
CA TYR A 446 22.72 7.92 3.92
C TYR A 446 21.68 7.89 5.05
N HIS A 447 20.98 6.77 5.20
CA HIS A 447 20.06 6.49 6.30
C HIS A 447 20.11 4.99 6.63
N ASP A 448 20.22 4.60 7.91
CA ASP A 448 20.34 3.19 8.30
C ASP A 448 19.02 2.42 8.10
N ASN A 449 18.83 1.87 6.89
CA ASN A 449 17.59 1.20 6.47
C ASN A 449 17.52 -0.30 6.84
N ARG A 450 18.40 -0.80 7.71
CA ARG A 450 18.50 -2.22 8.06
C ARG A 450 17.46 -2.63 9.12
N THR A 451 16.22 -2.75 8.69
CA THR A 451 15.07 -3.16 9.52
C THR A 451 15.10 -4.64 9.95
N GLY A 452 15.97 -5.46 9.36
CA GLY A 452 16.11 -6.87 9.69
C GLY A 452 14.83 -7.68 9.40
N ARG A 453 14.69 -8.84 10.07
CA ARG A 453 13.55 -9.74 9.84
C ARG A 453 12.26 -9.29 10.54
N TRP A 454 12.37 -8.58 11.66
CA TRP A 454 11.27 -8.37 12.60
C TRP A 454 10.60 -7.00 12.47
N ILE A 455 11.25 -6.01 11.85
CA ILE A 455 10.66 -4.68 11.56
C ILE A 455 10.26 -4.56 10.08
N SER A 456 9.11 -3.96 9.77
CA SER A 456 8.72 -3.67 8.39
C SER A 456 9.77 -2.78 7.74
N SER A 457 10.01 -2.97 6.45
CA SER A 457 10.90 -2.09 5.69
C SER A 457 10.50 -0.63 5.87
N PHE A 458 11.47 0.26 6.10
CA PHE A 458 11.20 1.68 6.11
C PHE A 458 10.71 2.14 4.74
N ARG A 459 9.75 3.06 4.76
CA ARG A 459 9.30 3.81 3.59
C ARG A 459 9.28 5.27 3.99
N ALA A 460 10.14 6.06 3.37
CA ALA A 460 10.12 7.49 3.52
C ALA A 460 8.86 8.05 2.85
N ILE A 461 8.23 9.05 3.45
CA ILE A 461 7.11 9.79 2.84
C ILE A 461 7.43 11.28 2.81
N TRP A 462 6.79 12.02 1.92
CA TRP A 462 6.83 13.47 1.92
C TRP A 462 5.93 14.03 3.03
N GLY A 463 6.27 15.23 3.49
CA GLY A 463 5.41 16.01 4.36
C GLY A 463 4.24 16.66 3.62
N TRP A 464 3.80 17.81 4.14
CA TRP A 464 2.76 18.64 3.50
C TRP A 464 3.32 19.49 2.36
N ASP A 465 4.64 19.59 2.29
CA ASP A 465 5.41 20.35 1.32
C ASP A 465 6.52 19.49 0.71
N ASP A 466 7.29 20.11 -0.17
CA ASP A 466 8.50 19.52 -0.75
C ASP A 466 9.75 19.75 0.13
N GLU A 467 9.58 20.28 1.35
CA GLU A 467 10.71 20.67 2.20
C GLU A 467 11.20 19.54 3.10
N TYR A 468 10.30 18.64 3.50
CA TYR A 468 10.62 17.60 4.46
C TYR A 468 10.15 16.21 4.03
N VAL A 469 11.00 15.23 4.36
CA VAL A 469 10.76 13.80 4.18
C VAL A 469 10.86 13.12 5.54
N PHE A 470 9.85 12.32 5.90
CA PHE A 470 9.83 11.56 7.15
C PHE A 470 10.24 10.11 6.92
N ILE A 471 11.17 9.61 7.73
CA ILE A 471 11.59 8.21 7.72
C ILE A 471 11.82 7.70 9.15
N GLY A 472 11.56 6.42 9.39
CA GLY A 472 11.74 5.81 10.71
C GLY A 472 13.19 5.44 10.98
N ASN A 473 13.63 5.61 12.23
CA ASN A 473 14.99 5.31 12.67
C ASN A 473 15.03 4.09 13.60
N MET A 474 16.08 3.28 13.49
CA MET A 474 16.37 2.14 14.37
C MET A 474 16.51 2.52 15.86
N LYS A 475 16.78 3.79 16.18
CA LYS A 475 16.81 4.34 17.54
C LYS A 475 15.42 4.70 18.11
N ARG A 476 14.33 4.19 17.53
CA ARG A 476 12.94 4.51 17.92
C ARG A 476 12.62 6.01 17.77
N GLY A 477 12.99 6.58 16.64
CA GLY A 477 12.65 7.96 16.28
C GLY A 477 12.12 8.06 14.85
N VAL A 478 11.67 9.24 14.48
CA VAL A 478 11.35 9.61 13.08
C VAL A 478 12.36 10.66 12.65
N ASP A 479 13.25 10.29 11.73
CA ASP A 479 14.21 11.22 11.13
C ASP A 479 13.50 12.08 10.09
N VAL A 480 13.78 13.38 10.12
CA VAL A 480 13.28 14.36 9.16
C VAL A 480 14.43 14.79 8.27
N ILE A 481 14.32 14.51 6.98
CA ILE A 481 15.33 14.79 5.96
C ILE A 481 14.87 15.99 5.14
N SER A 482 15.76 16.98 4.97
CA SER A 482 15.53 18.07 4.03
C SER A 482 16.13 17.71 2.66
N PRO A 483 15.34 17.69 1.57
CA PRO A 483 15.80 17.53 0.21
C PRO A 483 16.77 18.64 -0.23
N VAL A 484 16.54 19.86 0.25
CA VAL A 484 17.35 21.04 -0.09
C VAL A 484 18.74 20.93 0.55
N GLU A 485 18.80 20.63 1.85
CA GLU A 485 20.07 20.48 2.56
C GLU A 485 20.75 19.12 2.34
N ARG A 486 20.02 18.14 1.79
CA ARG A 486 20.48 16.77 1.52
C ARG A 486 21.02 16.04 2.76
N ARG A 487 20.46 16.35 3.92
CA ARG A 487 20.82 15.73 5.21
C ARG A 487 19.60 15.59 6.11
N THR A 488 19.74 14.76 7.13
CA THR A 488 18.79 14.73 8.26
C THR A 488 18.95 16.01 9.07
N VAL A 489 17.86 16.76 9.22
CA VAL A 489 17.84 18.04 9.95
C VAL A 489 17.65 17.77 11.44
N PHE A 490 16.63 16.98 11.79
CA PHE A 490 16.34 16.60 13.17
C PHE A 490 15.63 15.23 13.23
N THR A 491 15.51 14.70 14.45
CA THR A 491 14.81 13.44 14.72
C THR A 491 13.73 13.66 15.76
N LEU A 492 12.47 13.35 15.41
CA LEU A 492 11.36 13.33 16.35
C LEU A 492 11.48 12.09 17.25
N GLN A 493 11.54 12.32 18.56
CA GLN A 493 11.60 11.27 19.57
C GLN A 493 10.67 11.64 20.72
N SER A 494 10.02 10.63 21.29
CA SER A 494 9.19 10.80 22.47
C SER A 494 9.41 9.63 23.42
N PRO A 495 9.41 9.86 24.75
CA PRO A 495 9.50 8.78 25.74
C PRO A 495 8.35 7.78 25.65
N HIS A 496 7.21 8.19 25.06
CA HIS A 496 6.05 7.32 24.86
C HIS A 496 6.22 6.32 23.69
N MET A 497 7.30 6.43 22.90
CA MET A 497 7.58 5.51 21.80
C MET A 497 8.13 4.17 22.29
N SER A 498 7.25 3.17 22.36
CA SER A 498 7.64 1.81 22.76
C SER A 498 8.35 1.00 21.66
N ALA A 499 8.12 1.34 20.40
CA ALA A 499 8.58 0.57 19.23
C ALA A 499 8.93 1.47 18.05
N ILE A 500 9.73 0.95 17.11
CA ILE A 500 10.20 1.68 15.93
C ILE A 500 9.04 1.90 14.94
N PRO A 501 8.70 3.15 14.59
CA PRO A 501 7.76 3.44 13.52
C PRO A 501 8.41 3.16 12.16
N CYS A 502 7.69 2.47 11.29
CA CYS A 502 8.22 1.94 10.03
C CYS A 502 7.40 2.31 8.79
N ARG A 503 6.13 2.66 9.00
CA ARG A 503 5.21 3.16 7.98
C ARG A 503 4.64 4.48 8.45
N PHE A 504 4.43 5.39 7.52
CA PHE A 504 3.95 6.72 7.84
C PHE A 504 2.85 7.11 6.88
N ASP A 505 1.98 8.00 7.33
CA ASP A 505 1.10 8.80 6.48
C ASP A 505 0.93 10.18 7.11
N VAL A 506 0.71 11.20 6.28
CA VAL A 506 0.42 12.56 6.74
C VAL A 506 -1.05 12.86 6.51
N HIS A 507 -1.68 13.57 7.43
CA HIS A 507 -3.06 13.97 7.22
C HIS A 507 -3.11 15.01 6.08
N PRO A 508 -3.92 14.81 5.02
CA PRO A 508 -3.87 15.66 3.82
C PRO A 508 -4.36 17.10 4.06
N PHE A 509 -5.35 17.28 4.93
CA PHE A 509 -5.91 18.61 5.24
C PHE A 509 -5.46 19.23 6.57
N ASN A 510 -5.16 18.41 7.58
CA ASN A 510 -4.73 18.88 8.89
C ASN A 510 -3.19 18.88 8.96
N VAL A 511 -2.62 20.02 8.61
CA VAL A 511 -1.17 20.22 8.59
C VAL A 511 -0.61 20.09 10.01
N GLY A 512 0.47 19.32 10.17
CA GLY A 512 1.03 19.02 11.48
C GLY A 512 0.52 17.74 12.14
N MET A 513 -0.25 16.91 11.44
CA MET A 513 -0.65 15.57 11.89
C MET A 513 0.07 14.44 11.13
N LEU A 514 0.97 13.72 11.80
CA LEU A 514 1.73 12.61 11.21
C LEU A 514 1.41 11.29 11.93
N ALA A 515 0.97 10.27 11.18
CA ALA A 515 0.80 8.93 11.70
C ALA A 515 2.09 8.12 11.49
N GLY A 516 2.56 7.47 12.55
CA GLY A 516 3.66 6.51 12.51
C GLY A 516 3.20 5.14 13.00
N ALA A 517 3.22 4.14 12.12
CA ALA A 517 2.80 2.78 12.45
C ALA A 517 4.00 1.85 12.67
N THR A 518 3.85 0.93 13.62
CA THR A 518 4.92 0.04 14.09
C THR A 518 4.72 -1.40 13.67
N SER A 519 5.79 -2.19 13.80
CA SER A 519 5.70 -3.65 13.62
C SER A 519 5.01 -4.39 14.77
N GLY A 520 4.65 -3.70 15.85
CA GLY A 520 3.95 -4.25 17.02
C GLY A 520 2.44 -3.99 17.02
N GLY A 521 1.90 -3.38 15.95
CA GLY A 521 0.47 -3.11 15.83
C GLY A 521 0.02 -1.77 16.40
N GLN A 522 0.96 -0.96 16.89
CA GLN A 522 0.70 0.36 17.44
C GLN A 522 0.82 1.43 16.36
N VAL A 523 -0.05 2.43 16.46
CA VAL A 523 -0.03 3.67 15.67
C VAL A 523 0.22 4.82 16.64
N TYR A 524 1.16 5.69 16.28
CA TYR A 524 1.48 6.93 16.97
C TYR A 524 0.99 8.10 16.12
N ILE A 525 0.23 9.02 16.70
CA ILE A 525 -0.19 10.25 16.02
C ILE A 525 0.59 11.41 16.61
N TRP A 526 1.46 12.00 15.81
CA TRP A 526 2.16 13.23 16.15
C TRP A 526 1.26 14.40 15.77
N THR A 527 1.14 15.35 16.67
CA THR A 527 0.36 16.58 16.47
C THR A 527 1.23 17.78 16.81
N LEU A 528 1.06 18.89 16.08
CA LEU A 528 1.66 20.15 16.52
C LEU A 528 1.07 20.52 17.88
N GLY A 529 1.93 20.79 18.86
CA GLY A 529 1.49 21.31 20.15
C GLY A 529 0.72 22.61 19.94
N CYS A 530 -0.49 22.68 20.50
CA CYS A 530 -1.29 23.90 20.53
C CYS A 530 -0.63 25.00 21.36
#